data_AF-A0A9W5KRG2-F1
#
_entry.id   AF-A0A9W5KRG2-F1
#
_cell.length_a   1.000
_cell.length_b   1.000
_cell.length_c   1.000
_cell.angle_alpha   90.00
_cell.angle_beta   90.00
_cell.angle_gamma   90.00
#
_symmetry.space_group_name_H-M   'P 1'
#
loop_
_entity.id
_entity.type
_entity.pdbx_description
1 polymer ?
#
loop_
_entity_poly.entity_id
_entity_poly.type
_entity_poly.pdbx_seq_one_letter_code
_entity_poly.pdbx_strand_id
1 'polypeptide(L)'
;MKLVTQTMTVKVKLLPTKEQIRLLEQSSHEYIKLIHTLVSEMVEAKKSTKDIQANLPSAVKNQAIKDAKSIFSTKVKKSKYQIVPILKRPVCV
;
A
#
# COMPACT_ATOMS: atom_id res chain seq x y z
N MET A 1 4.24 -47.70 16.05
CA MET A 1 4.27 -47.27 14.62
C MET A 1 4.16 -45.75 14.58
N LYS A 2 5.13 -45.04 13.99
CA LYS A 2 5.09 -43.57 13.81
C LYS A 2 4.51 -43.26 12.43
N LEU A 3 3.40 -42.52 12.35
CA LEU A 3 2.86 -42.02 11.08
C LEU A 3 3.78 -40.90 10.58
N VAL A 4 4.49 -41.16 9.48
CA VAL A 4 5.28 -40.13 8.79
C VAL A 4 4.32 -39.33 7.92
N THR A 5 4.03 -38.09 8.33
CA THR A 5 3.20 -37.17 7.54
C THR A 5 4.08 -36.52 6.49
N GLN A 6 3.85 -36.82 5.21
CA GLN A 6 4.62 -36.27 4.10
C GLN A 6 3.96 -34.97 3.62
N THR A 7 4.64 -33.84 3.76
CA THR A 7 4.11 -32.53 3.32
C THR A 7 4.23 -32.40 1.81
N MET A 8 3.10 -32.24 1.12
CA MET A 8 3.07 -32.01 -0.33
C MET A 8 2.77 -30.54 -0.62
N THR A 9 3.54 -29.93 -1.52
CA THR A 9 3.32 -28.56 -2.00
C THR A 9 2.80 -28.60 -3.43
N VAL A 10 1.63 -28.00 -3.67
CA VAL A 10 1.00 -27.91 -5.00
C VAL A 10 1.00 -26.47 -5.47
N LYS A 11 1.33 -26.25 -6.74
CA LYS A 11 1.24 -24.93 -7.38
C LYS A 11 -0.18 -24.73 -7.91
N VAL A 12 -0.85 -23.69 -7.41
CA VAL A 12 -2.20 -23.31 -7.86
C VAL A 12 -2.15 -21.89 -8.43
N LYS A 13 -2.78 -21.68 -9.59
CA LYS A 13 -2.99 -20.34 -10.17
C LYS A 13 -4.40 -19.88 -9.83
N LEU A 14 -4.50 -18.76 -9.12
CA LEU A 14 -5.78 -18.12 -8.86
C LEU A 14 -6.03 -17.08 -9.95
N LEU A 15 -7.16 -17.20 -10.64
CA LEU A 15 -7.61 -16.25 -11.63
C LEU A 15 -8.79 -15.46 -11.05
N PRO A 16 -8.66 -14.14 -10.84
CA PRO A 16 -9.74 -13.34 -10.30
C PRO A 16 -10.88 -13.20 -11.31
N THR A 17 -12.10 -13.11 -10.81
CA THR A 17 -13.27 -12.74 -11.61
C THR A 17 -13.22 -11.25 -11.98
N LYS A 18 -14.05 -10.84 -12.95
CA LYS A 18 -14.14 -9.43 -13.36
C LYS A 18 -14.45 -8.48 -12.19
N GLU A 19 -15.33 -8.91 -11.28
CA GLU A 19 -15.67 -8.12 -10.08
C GLU A 19 -14.51 -8.02 -9.10
N GLN A 20 -13.73 -9.09 -8.93
CA GLN A 20 -12.54 -9.07 -8.08
C GLN A 20 -11.45 -8.16 -8.67
N ILE A 21 -11.27 -8.16 -10.00
CA ILE A 21 -10.37 -7.24 -10.69
C ILE A 21 -10.80 -5.79 -10.42
N ARG A 22 -12.08 -5.47 -10.58
CA ARG A 22 -12.62 -4.13 -10.31
C ARG A 22 -12.38 -3.69 -8.86
N LEU A 23 -12.57 -4.61 -7.90
CA LEU A 23 -12.30 -4.32 -6.49
C LEU A 23 -10.81 -4.08 -6.22
N LEU A 24 -9.92 -4.84 -6.86
CA LEU A 24 -8.47 -4.65 -6.77
C LEU A 24 -8.03 -3.32 -7.36
N GLU A 25 -8.59 -2.93 -8.51
CA GLU A 25 -8.36 -1.62 -9.12
C GLU A 25 -8.82 -0.51 -8.19
N GLN A 26 -10.06 -0.56 -7.69
CA GLN A 26 -10.58 0.45 -6.77
C GLN A 26 -9.70 0.57 -5.51
N SER A 27 -9.30 -0.56 -4.93
CA SER A 27 -8.42 -0.58 -3.75
C SER A 27 -7.03 -0.02 -4.07
N SER A 28 -6.50 -0.28 -5.27
CA SER A 28 -5.19 0.25 -5.70
C SER A 28 -5.23 1.77 -5.85
N HIS A 29 -6.29 2.32 -6.43
CA HIS A 29 -6.49 3.78 -6.54
C HIS A 29 -6.60 4.44 -5.16
N GLU A 30 -7.40 3.85 -4.26
CA GLU A 30 -7.55 4.36 -2.89
C GLU A 30 -6.22 4.31 -2.12
N TYR A 31 -5.42 3.26 -2.31
CA TYR A 31 -4.08 3.13 -1.73
C TYR A 31 -3.13 4.23 -2.20
N ILE A 32 -3.10 4.51 -3.51
CA ILE A 32 -2.26 5.57 -4.08
C ILE A 32 -2.69 6.94 -3.56
N LYS A 33 -4.00 7.20 -3.55
CA LYS A 33 -4.58 8.43 -3.02
C LYS A 33 -4.19 8.64 -1.56
N LEU A 34 -4.32 7.62 -0.73
CA LEU A 34 -3.93 7.66 0.69
C LEU A 34 -2.45 8.04 0.84
N ILE A 35 -1.55 7.44 0.06
CA ILE A 35 -0.12 7.78 0.11
C ILE A 35 0.13 9.23 -0.31
N HIS A 36 -0.48 9.70 -1.40
CA HIS A 36 -0.28 11.07 -1.86
C HIS A 36 -0.77 12.08 -0.83
N THR A 37 -1.96 11.88 -0.26
CA THR A 37 -2.50 12.71 0.82
C THR A 37 -1.54 12.72 2.01
N LEU A 38 -1.10 11.56 2.46
CA LEU A 38 -0.15 11.42 3.56
C LEU A 38 1.15 12.17 3.35
N VAL A 39 1.76 11.99 2.17
CA VAL A 39 3.04 12.64 1.86
C VAL A 39 2.86 14.16 1.78
N SER A 40 1.75 14.64 1.18
CA SER A 40 1.43 16.06 1.11
C SER A 40 1.26 16.67 2.51
N GLU A 41 0.46 16.04 3.36
CA GLU A 41 0.23 16.48 4.74
C GLU A 41 1.53 16.49 5.56
N MET A 42 2.40 15.49 5.37
CA MET A 42 3.70 15.45 6.05
C MET A 42 4.65 16.57 5.59
N VAL A 43 4.56 16.99 4.32
CA VAL A 43 5.33 18.12 3.76
C VAL A 43 4.83 19.44 4.33
N GLU A 44 3.51 19.66 4.31
CA GLU A 44 2.89 20.92 4.71
C GLU A 44 2.86 21.11 6.23
N ALA A 45 2.35 20.12 6.97
CA ALA A 45 2.06 20.27 8.39
C ALA A 45 3.19 19.77 9.30
N LYS A 46 4.19 19.02 8.78
CA LYS A 46 5.22 18.29 9.56
C LYS A 46 4.66 17.42 10.71
N LYS A 47 3.35 17.13 10.71
CA LYS A 47 2.65 16.39 11.78
C LYS A 47 2.33 14.96 11.34
N SER A 48 2.24 14.08 12.34
CA SER A 48 1.88 12.66 12.13
C SER A 48 0.37 12.51 12.06
N THR A 49 -0.08 11.95 10.95
CA THR A 49 -1.47 11.65 10.58
C THR A 49 -1.99 10.44 11.38
N LYS A 50 -2.65 10.70 12.51
CA LYS A 50 -3.17 9.64 13.39
C LYS A 50 -4.56 9.12 12.99
N ASP A 51 -5.33 9.89 12.24
CA ASP A 51 -6.71 9.52 11.87
C ASP A 51 -6.98 9.80 10.40
N ILE A 52 -6.76 8.78 9.55
CA ILE A 52 -7.05 8.88 8.12
C ILE A 52 -8.15 7.89 7.77
N GLN A 53 -9.25 8.45 7.30
CA GLN A 53 -10.31 7.66 6.71
C GLN A 53 -9.91 7.30 5.28
N ALA A 54 -9.69 6.00 5.06
CA ALA A 54 -9.50 5.41 3.75
C ALA A 54 -10.34 4.14 3.69
N ASN A 55 -11.00 3.93 2.55
CA ASN A 55 -11.85 2.77 2.31
C ASN A 55 -10.99 1.56 1.91
N LEU A 56 -10.08 1.18 2.83
CA LEU A 56 -9.13 0.09 2.66
C LEU A 56 -9.17 -0.84 3.88
N PRO A 57 -8.97 -2.16 3.67
CA PRO A 57 -8.74 -3.09 4.77
C PRO A 57 -7.62 -2.60 5.68
N SER A 58 -7.74 -2.83 6.99
CA SER A 58 -6.80 -2.33 8.00
C SER A 58 -5.34 -2.71 7.70
N ALA A 59 -5.10 -3.92 7.20
CA ALA A 59 -3.76 -4.37 6.81
C ALA A 59 -3.17 -3.54 5.67
N VAL A 60 -3.94 -3.29 4.61
CA VAL A 60 -3.53 -2.52 3.43
C VAL A 60 -3.34 -1.04 3.80
N LYS A 61 -4.24 -0.50 4.62
CA LYS A 61 -4.14 0.87 5.16
C LYS A 61 -2.85 1.07 5.97
N ASN A 62 -2.56 0.14 6.87
CA ASN A 62 -1.34 0.19 7.68
C ASN A 62 -0.08 0.08 6.82
N GLN A 63 -0.11 -0.72 5.75
CA GLN A 63 0.98 -0.80 4.80
C GLN A 63 1.18 0.53 4.06
N ALA A 64 0.11 1.13 3.54
CA ALA A 64 0.16 2.45 2.89
C ALA A 64 0.79 3.53 3.79
N ILE A 65 0.43 3.54 5.08
CA ILE A 65 0.99 4.49 6.05
C ILE A 65 2.50 4.27 6.23
N LYS A 66 2.96 3.02 6.33
CA LYS A 66 4.39 2.70 6.43
C LYS A 66 5.13 3.15 5.18
N ASP A 67 4.55 2.90 4.01
CA ASP A 67 5.16 3.24 2.73
C ASP A 67 5.25 4.76 2.53
N ALA A 68 4.20 5.50 2.88
CA ALA A 68 4.22 6.96 2.87
C ALA A 68 5.34 7.53 3.77
N LYS A 69 5.49 7.00 4.99
CA LYS A 69 6.58 7.40 5.92
C LYS A 69 7.96 7.10 5.34
N SER A 70 8.12 5.96 4.68
CA SER A 70 9.36 5.56 4.01
C SER A 70 9.68 6.49 2.83
N ILE A 71 8.70 6.80 2.00
CA ILE A 71 8.84 7.73 0.87
C ILE A 71 9.23 9.13 1.38
N PHE A 72 8.56 9.59 2.44
CA PHE A 72 8.85 10.88 3.05
C PHE A 72 10.28 10.95 3.60
N SER A 73 10.73 9.93 4.33
CA SER A 73 12.08 9.90 4.90
C SER A 73 13.18 9.75 3.83
N THR A 74 12.95 8.90 2.83
CA THR A 74 13.97 8.55 1.83
C THR A 74 14.07 9.53 0.68
N LYS A 75 12.97 10.15 0.24
CA LYS A 75 12.94 11.03 -0.94
C LYS A 75 12.68 12.49 -0.57
N VAL A 76 11.64 12.77 0.21
CA VAL A 76 11.23 14.15 0.51
C VAL A 76 12.26 14.82 1.43
N LYS A 77 12.60 14.20 2.56
CA LYS A 77 13.62 14.76 3.48
C LYS A 77 14.99 14.87 2.82
N LYS A 78 15.41 13.87 2.04
CA LYS A 78 16.70 13.90 1.34
C LYS A 78 16.78 14.98 0.26
N SER A 79 15.67 15.25 -0.43
CA SER A 79 15.57 16.35 -1.41
C SER A 79 15.35 17.72 -0.76
N LYS A 80 15.50 17.84 0.57
CA LYS A 80 15.21 19.07 1.33
C LYS A 80 13.82 19.65 1.00
N TYR A 81 12.83 18.77 0.87
CA TYR A 81 11.44 19.11 0.56
C TYR A 81 11.20 19.73 -0.82
N GLN A 82 12.16 19.66 -1.75
CA GLN A 82 11.98 20.18 -3.12
C GLN A 82 11.18 19.25 -4.02
N ILE A 83 11.13 17.94 -3.70
CA ILE A 83 10.50 16.93 -4.56
C ILE A 83 9.46 16.15 -3.75
N VAL A 84 8.21 16.16 -4.24
CA VAL A 84 7.13 15.30 -3.74
C VAL A 84 6.91 14.16 -4.76
N PRO A 85 7.36 12.93 -4.45
CA PRO A 85 7.25 11.82 -5.40
C PRO A 85 5.82 11.30 -5.52
N ILE A 86 5.35 11.19 -6.77
CA ILE A 86 4.02 10.67 -7.12
C ILE A 86 4.16 9.21 -7.56
N LEU A 87 3.40 8.31 -6.93
CA LEU A 87 3.29 6.92 -7.37
C LEU A 87 2.56 6.84 -8.72
N LYS A 88 3.23 6.27 -9.73
CA LYS A 88 2.75 6.22 -11.13
C LYS A 88 2.15 4.88 -11.55
N ARG A 89 2.29 3.80 -10.75
CA ARG A 89 1.76 2.48 -11.09
C ARG A 89 0.39 2.29 -10.45
N PRO A 90 -0.70 2.18 -11.23
CA PRO A 90 -2.07 2.27 -10.69
C PRO A 90 -2.66 0.96 -10.17
N VAL A 91 -2.01 -0.19 -10.38
CA VAL A 91 -2.63 -1.49 -10.10
C VAL A 91 -1.67 -2.46 -9.42
N CYS A 92 -2.15 -3.10 -8.36
CA CYS A 92 -1.56 -4.30 -7.76
C CYS A 92 -1.99 -5.54 -8.58
N VAL A 93 -1.35 -5.77 -9.74
CA VAL A 93 -1.48 -7.01 -10.54
C VAL A 93 -0.13 -7.66 -10.79
#